data_AF-A0AAW0INF6-F1
#
_entry.id   AF-A0AAW0INF6-F1
#
_cell.length_a   1.000
_cell.length_b   1.000
_cell.length_c   1.000
_cell.angle_alpha   90.00
_cell.angle_beta   90.00
_cell.angle_gamma   90.00
#
_symmetry.space_group_name_H-M   'P 1'
#
loop_
_entity.id
_entity.type
_entity.pdbx_description
1 polymer ?
#
loop_
_entity_poly.entity_id
_entity_poly.type
_entity_poly.pdbx_seq_one_letter_code
_entity_poly.pdbx_strand_id
1 'polypeptide(L)'
;MILFPFYIYGESPMVLDVSSTSPLSRYLSPGDLIMSLDGVRIHNSQEWMEMTSLIDKMALQSTNHSKYVEGFGRVNGIKGYCVPNIMIEDNQKIQSVGNHSACAEDLTAFETIPCHDMKMSNIGGSEDDHPKRRENTYCLDAKDIVKLNKCGDGWEIITNGSSCICSLDESCLSPLQMLGLSWVEITFSRSLSAECLQLGRNPFSDSKTSDFIESKCRGSFVFVGDVISMARSVRLTAYQPRWAFHIGRDLPDVLERVLMCTFHVSLTLALLNSLPVYFLDGESLLEVTLCHFTSLSSRKREKVLKVCLLGGTLISILVFVRIFFSFV
;
A
#
# COMPACT_ATOMS: atom_id res chain seq x y z
N MET A 1 -5.00 -13.18 -22.85
CA MET A 1 -5.03 -14.21 -21.78
C MET A 1 -3.99 -15.30 -22.02
N ILE A 2 -2.69 -15.00 -21.98
CA ILE A 2 -1.64 -16.03 -22.18
C ILE A 2 -1.22 -16.67 -20.85
N LEU A 3 -1.22 -15.89 -19.77
CA LEU A 3 -0.78 -16.32 -18.44
C LEU A 3 -1.89 -16.97 -17.60
N PHE A 4 -3.16 -16.86 -17.99
CA PHE A 4 -4.31 -17.34 -17.21
C PHE A 4 -4.28 -18.84 -16.81
N PRO A 5 -3.79 -19.77 -17.66
CA PRO A 5 -3.69 -21.18 -17.27
C PRO A 5 -2.71 -21.43 -16.13
N PHE A 6 -1.76 -20.51 -15.92
CA PHE A 6 -0.66 -20.65 -14.97
C PHE A 6 -0.83 -19.73 -13.75
N TYR A 7 -1.52 -18.61 -13.91
CA TYR A 7 -1.67 -17.58 -12.89
C TYR A 7 -3.12 -17.15 -12.66
N ILE A 8 -3.42 -16.83 -11.41
CA ILE A 8 -4.60 -16.07 -10.98
C ILE A 8 -4.20 -14.59 -10.95
N TYR A 9 -5.10 -13.71 -11.39
CA TYR A 9 -4.84 -12.28 -11.48
C TYR A 9 -5.87 -11.50 -10.65
N GLY A 10 -5.40 -10.57 -9.82
CA GLY A 10 -6.23 -9.54 -9.19
C GLY A 10 -7.08 -9.96 -7.99
N GLU A 11 -6.82 -11.11 -7.36
CA GLU A 11 -7.53 -11.50 -6.14
C GLU A 11 -6.94 -10.85 -4.87
N SER A 12 -5.61 -10.85 -4.76
CA SER A 12 -4.82 -10.27 -3.67
C SER A 12 -3.37 -10.11 -4.13
N PRO A 13 -2.63 -9.06 -3.77
CA PRO A 13 -1.25 -8.93 -4.18
C PRO A 13 -0.36 -9.92 -3.45
N MET A 14 0.48 -10.62 -4.21
CA MET A 14 1.46 -11.57 -3.68
C MET A 14 2.80 -10.87 -3.43
N VAL A 15 3.43 -11.18 -2.30
CA VAL A 15 4.77 -10.74 -1.96
C VAL A 15 5.80 -11.46 -2.83
N LEU A 16 6.52 -10.70 -3.64
CA LEU A 16 7.69 -11.19 -4.38
C LEU A 16 8.96 -11.10 -3.55
N ASP A 17 9.11 -10.00 -2.80
CA ASP A 17 10.32 -9.72 -2.02
C ASP A 17 10.02 -8.75 -0.87
N VAL A 18 10.81 -8.81 0.19
CA VAL A 18 10.74 -7.91 1.35
C VAL A 18 12.15 -7.49 1.71
N SER A 19 12.39 -6.19 1.84
CA SER A 19 13.69 -5.67 2.26
C SER A 19 14.11 -6.28 3.61
N SER A 20 15.32 -6.85 3.67
CA SER A 20 15.87 -7.46 4.89
C SER A 20 16.10 -6.46 6.03
N THR A 21 16.19 -5.17 5.72
CA THR A 21 16.27 -4.09 6.72
C THR A 21 14.91 -3.66 7.27
N SER A 22 13.82 -4.07 6.62
CA SER A 22 12.46 -3.71 7.02
C SER A 22 11.99 -4.59 8.19
N PRO A 23 11.28 -4.03 9.19
CA PRO A 23 10.61 -4.81 10.23
C PRO A 23 9.65 -5.88 9.67
N LEU A 24 9.13 -5.67 8.46
CA LEU A 24 8.22 -6.59 7.79
C LEU A 24 8.86 -7.94 7.45
N SER A 25 10.19 -8.00 7.29
CA SER A 25 10.92 -9.24 6.98
C SER A 25 10.78 -10.31 8.06
N ARG A 26 10.37 -9.92 9.28
CA ARG A 26 10.10 -10.85 10.39
C ARG A 26 8.74 -11.54 10.28
N TYR A 27 7.82 -10.99 9.50
CA TYR A 27 6.42 -11.44 9.44
C TYR A 27 6.05 -11.99 8.06
N LEU A 28 6.48 -11.28 7.01
CA LEU A 28 6.18 -11.58 5.62
C LEU A 28 7.32 -12.32 4.93
N SER A 29 6.97 -13.24 4.04
CA SER A 29 7.91 -13.99 3.21
C SER A 29 7.47 -14.00 1.74
N PRO A 30 8.41 -14.19 0.80
CA PRO A 30 8.06 -14.35 -0.62
C PRO A 30 7.05 -15.48 -0.86
N GLY A 31 5.90 -15.13 -1.44
CA GLY A 31 4.76 -16.01 -1.69
C GLY A 31 3.56 -15.77 -0.77
N ASP A 32 3.70 -14.96 0.27
CA ASP A 32 2.57 -14.55 1.11
C ASP A 32 1.63 -13.62 0.32
N LEU A 33 0.32 -13.72 0.56
CA LEU A 33 -0.69 -12.83 -0.03
C LEU A 33 -1.09 -11.77 0.98
N ILE A 34 -1.05 -10.50 0.61
CA ILE A 34 -1.59 -9.42 1.43
C ILE A 34 -3.11 -9.41 1.26
N MET A 35 -3.84 -9.58 2.36
CA MET A 35 -5.30 -9.70 2.33
C MET A 35 -5.96 -8.36 2.63
N SER A 36 -5.50 -7.67 3.68
CA SER A 36 -6.06 -6.39 4.10
C SER A 36 -5.07 -5.52 4.85
N LEU A 37 -5.36 -4.21 4.85
CA LEU A 37 -4.70 -3.18 5.65
C LEU A 37 -5.77 -2.48 6.49
N ASP A 38 -5.66 -2.57 7.82
CA ASP A 38 -6.66 -2.08 8.79
C ASP A 38 -8.07 -2.65 8.61
N GLY A 39 -8.16 -3.89 8.15
CA GLY A 39 -9.43 -4.56 7.81
C GLY A 39 -9.82 -4.39 6.35
N VAL A 40 -9.40 -3.29 5.72
CA VAL A 40 -9.75 -2.94 4.34
C VAL A 40 -9.05 -3.89 3.37
N ARG A 41 -9.84 -4.58 2.55
CA ARG A 41 -9.34 -5.57 1.60
C ARG A 41 -8.46 -4.91 0.54
N ILE A 42 -7.30 -5.52 0.25
CA ILE A 42 -6.37 -5.07 -0.79
C ILE A 42 -6.36 -6.09 -1.92
N HIS A 43 -6.75 -5.68 -3.12
CA HIS A 43 -6.84 -6.55 -4.29
C HIS A 43 -5.60 -6.52 -5.17
N ASN A 44 -4.89 -5.40 -5.19
CA ASN A 44 -3.72 -5.19 -6.05
C ASN A 44 -2.68 -4.27 -5.40
N SER A 45 -1.50 -4.18 -6.03
CA SER A 45 -0.38 -3.37 -5.54
C SER A 45 -0.62 -1.87 -5.61
N GLN A 46 -1.54 -1.41 -6.48
CA GLN A 46 -1.91 0.00 -6.57
C GLN A 46 -2.76 0.41 -5.36
N GLU A 47 -3.79 -0.36 -5.01
CA GLU A 47 -4.61 -0.14 -3.81
C GLU A 47 -3.75 -0.13 -2.53
N TRP A 48 -2.74 -1.00 -2.46
CA TRP A 48 -1.76 -0.99 -1.37
C TRP A 48 -1.04 0.37 -1.24
N MET A 49 -0.57 0.93 -2.36
CA MET A 49 0.12 2.22 -2.38
C MET A 49 -0.82 3.39 -2.13
N GLU A 50 -2.04 3.35 -2.67
CA GLU A 50 -3.05 4.39 -2.48
C GLU A 50 -3.52 4.45 -1.03
N MET A 51 -3.81 3.31 -0.41
CA MET A 51 -4.23 3.23 0.98
C MET A 51 -3.11 3.70 1.92
N THR A 52 -1.88 3.27 1.70
CA THR A 52 -0.73 3.71 2.52
C THR A 52 -0.45 5.21 2.37
N SER A 53 -0.60 5.76 1.16
CA SER A 53 -0.52 7.21 0.93
C SER A 53 -1.64 7.99 1.61
N LEU A 54 -2.84 7.43 1.68
CA LEU A 54 -3.97 8.04 2.36
C LEU A 54 -3.75 8.07 3.87
N ILE A 55 -3.29 6.96 4.46
CA ILE A 55 -2.96 6.86 5.88
C ILE A 55 -1.84 7.85 6.25
N ASP A 56 -0.77 7.92 5.47
CA ASP A 56 0.35 8.85 5.68
C ASP A 56 -0.12 10.31 5.71
N LYS A 57 -0.90 10.70 4.70
CA LYS A 57 -1.46 12.05 4.60
C LYS A 57 -2.30 12.40 5.83
N MET A 58 -3.07 11.43 6.35
CA MET A 58 -3.90 11.63 7.53
C MET A 58 -3.07 11.71 8.82
N ALA A 59 -2.04 10.89 8.95
CA ALA A 59 -1.09 10.95 10.07
C ALA A 59 -0.35 12.30 10.15
N LEU A 60 -0.13 12.96 9.00
CA LEU A 60 0.46 14.30 8.94
C LEU A 60 -0.54 15.43 9.24
N GLN A 61 -1.84 15.20 9.07
CA GLN A 61 -2.88 16.24 9.19
C GLN A 61 -3.49 16.38 10.59
N SER A 62 -3.24 15.45 11.53
CA SER A 62 -3.65 15.54 12.94
C SER A 62 -5.12 15.94 13.16
N THR A 63 -6.02 15.56 12.26
CA THR A 63 -7.45 15.83 12.39
C THR A 63 -8.13 14.68 13.12
N ASN A 64 -8.82 14.93 14.23
CA ASN A 64 -9.55 13.90 15.01
C ASN A 64 -10.89 13.47 14.40
N HIS A 65 -11.06 13.63 13.08
CA HIS A 65 -12.28 13.24 12.40
C HIS A 65 -12.01 12.07 11.46
N SER A 66 -12.72 10.97 11.70
CA SER A 66 -12.79 9.86 10.77
C SER A 66 -13.43 10.33 9.47
N LYS A 67 -12.80 9.96 8.35
CA LYS A 67 -13.29 10.28 7.01
C LYS A 67 -13.62 8.98 6.29
N TYR A 68 -14.82 8.89 5.74
CA TYR A 68 -15.17 7.80 4.85
C TYR A 68 -14.60 8.06 3.46
N VAL A 69 -13.90 7.09 2.91
CA VAL A 69 -13.38 7.10 1.54
C VAL A 69 -14.00 5.93 0.80
N GLU A 70 -14.66 6.22 -0.32
CA GLU A 70 -15.28 5.20 -1.16
C GLU A 70 -14.22 4.19 -1.64
N GLY A 71 -14.50 2.89 -1.47
CA GLY A 71 -13.55 1.81 -1.74
C GLY A 71 -12.62 1.44 -0.56
N PHE A 72 -12.30 2.37 0.34
CA PHE A 72 -11.36 2.15 1.46
C PHE A 72 -12.00 2.25 2.86
N GLY A 73 -13.30 2.52 2.96
CA GLY A 73 -14.01 2.56 4.23
C GLY A 73 -13.65 3.78 5.10
N ARG A 74 -13.77 3.64 6.43
CA ARG A 74 -13.38 4.70 7.37
C ARG A 74 -11.88 4.73 7.53
N VAL A 75 -11.29 5.90 7.28
CA VAL A 75 -9.86 6.14 7.44
C VAL A 75 -9.70 7.28 8.44
N ASN A 76 -8.63 7.24 9.25
CA ASN A 76 -8.32 8.23 10.30
C ASN A 76 -9.31 8.27 11.49
N GLY A 77 -10.01 7.16 11.77
CA GLY A 77 -10.66 7.00 13.08
C GLY A 77 -9.63 6.63 14.16
N ILE A 78 -9.99 6.88 15.41
CA ILE A 78 -9.12 6.53 16.54
C ILE A 78 -9.17 5.01 16.69
N LYS A 79 -8.00 4.37 16.64
CA LYS A 79 -7.83 2.94 16.80
C LYS A 79 -7.46 2.64 18.25
N GLY A 80 -8.31 1.90 18.94
CA GLY A 80 -8.08 1.49 20.32
C GLY A 80 -8.20 -0.01 20.55
N TYR A 81 -7.82 -0.41 21.75
CA TYR A 81 -7.92 -1.77 22.27
C TYR A 81 -8.57 -1.73 23.66
N CYS A 82 -9.40 -2.71 23.97
CA CYS A 82 -10.01 -2.90 25.28
C CYS A 82 -8.98 -3.53 26.22
N VAL A 83 -8.45 -2.72 27.13
CA VAL A 83 -7.40 -3.13 28.07
C VAL A 83 -8.02 -3.35 29.45
N PRO A 84 -7.87 -4.54 30.05
CA PRO A 84 -8.37 -4.81 31.40
C PRO A 84 -7.79 -3.83 32.41
N ASN A 85 -8.63 -3.30 33.30
CA ASN A 85 -8.21 -2.27 34.27
C ASN A 85 -7.10 -2.75 35.20
N ILE A 86 -7.00 -4.06 35.46
CA ILE A 86 -5.90 -4.67 36.23
C ILE A 86 -4.54 -4.39 35.57
N MET A 87 -4.46 -4.54 34.23
CA MET A 87 -3.22 -4.23 33.48
C MET A 87 -2.89 -2.73 33.51
N ILE A 88 -3.88 -1.88 33.74
CA ILE A 88 -3.70 -0.43 33.81
C ILE A 88 -3.18 -0.03 35.19
N GLU A 89 -3.68 -0.68 36.25
CA GLU A 89 -3.28 -0.44 37.64
C GLU A 89 -1.85 -0.88 37.93
N ASP A 90 -1.40 -1.98 37.33
CA ASP A 90 -0.05 -2.53 37.49
C ASP A 90 1.03 -1.69 36.76
N ASN A 91 0.64 -0.84 35.80
CA ASN A 91 1.57 -0.13 34.94
C ASN A 91 1.82 1.32 35.36
N GLN A 92 3.07 1.74 35.22
CA GLN A 92 3.53 3.06 35.65
C GLN A 92 2.90 4.15 34.77
N LYS A 93 2.11 5.04 35.39
CA LYS A 93 1.61 6.25 34.72
C LYS A 93 2.78 7.12 34.29
N ILE A 94 2.67 7.71 33.10
CA ILE A 94 3.63 8.71 32.64
C ILE A 94 3.54 9.93 33.58
N GLN A 95 4.53 10.10 34.46
CA GLN A 95 4.67 11.34 35.24
C GLN A 95 5.44 12.35 34.39
N SER A 96 4.73 13.37 33.90
CA SER A 96 5.35 14.49 33.19
C SER A 96 6.11 15.39 34.19
N VAL A 97 7.42 15.17 34.31
CA VAL A 97 8.35 16.13 34.90
C VAL A 97 9.21 16.69 33.77
N GLY A 98 8.80 17.83 33.21
CA GLY A 98 9.48 18.45 32.07
C GLY A 98 9.20 17.78 30.72
N ASN A 99 9.66 18.41 29.63
CA ASN A 99 9.32 18.12 28.22
C ASN A 99 9.70 16.73 27.68
N HIS A 100 10.14 15.79 28.52
CA HIS A 100 10.51 14.44 28.09
C HIS A 100 9.98 13.40 29.06
N SER A 101 8.75 12.94 28.83
CA SER A 101 8.21 11.75 29.44
C SER A 101 7.87 10.75 28.34
N ALA A 102 8.83 9.88 28.02
CA ALA A 102 8.69 8.79 27.05
C ALA A 102 8.73 7.45 27.79
N CYS A 103 8.02 6.45 27.27
CA CYS A 103 8.10 5.09 27.78
C CYS A 103 9.51 4.51 27.58
N ALA A 104 9.88 3.49 28.37
CA ALA A 104 11.11 2.72 28.14
C ALA A 104 11.12 2.12 26.72
N GLU A 105 12.29 1.80 26.16
CA GLU A 105 12.46 1.45 24.74
C GLU A 105 11.59 0.27 24.24
N ASP A 106 11.13 -0.61 25.14
CA ASP A 106 10.27 -1.75 24.82
C ASP A 106 8.76 -1.52 25.04
N LEU A 107 8.37 -0.36 25.59
CA LEU A 107 6.99 -0.05 25.95
C LEU A 107 6.43 1.09 25.07
N THR A 108 5.14 0.98 24.75
CA THR A 108 4.42 1.98 23.95
C THR A 108 3.50 2.79 24.84
N ALA A 109 3.43 4.10 24.60
CA ALA A 109 2.49 4.99 25.29
C ALA A 109 1.08 4.81 24.71
N PHE A 110 0.10 4.61 25.59
CA PHE A 110 -1.32 4.54 25.26
C PHE A 110 -2.11 5.57 26.07
N GLU A 111 -3.09 6.22 25.46
CA GLU A 111 -4.02 7.12 26.13
C GLU A 111 -5.43 6.52 26.19
N THR A 112 -6.19 6.89 27.22
CA THR A 112 -7.59 6.48 27.32
C THR A 112 -8.47 7.28 26.34
N ILE A 113 -9.18 6.57 25.47
CA ILE A 113 -10.22 7.18 24.62
C ILE A 113 -11.42 7.52 25.51
N PRO A 114 -11.88 8.78 25.56
CA PRO A 114 -13.06 9.14 26.33
C PRO A 114 -14.32 8.63 25.63
N CYS A 115 -14.93 7.61 26.22
CA CYS A 115 -16.19 7.05 25.76
C CYS A 115 -17.34 7.88 26.34
N HIS A 116 -18.03 8.67 25.50
CA HIS A 116 -19.28 9.32 25.92
C HIS A 116 -20.41 8.28 25.87
N ASP A 117 -20.92 7.88 27.04
CA ASP A 117 -22.14 7.09 27.13
C ASP A 117 -23.31 7.87 26.56
N MET A 118 -23.92 7.36 25.48
CA MET A 118 -25.15 7.92 24.88
C MET A 118 -26.40 7.62 25.74
N LYS A 119 -26.24 7.28 27.03
CA LYS A 119 -27.31 6.97 27.98
C LYS A 119 -27.37 7.94 29.16
N MET A 120 -27.24 9.24 28.92
CA MET A 120 -27.78 10.25 29.85
C MET A 120 -27.89 11.64 29.20
N SER A 121 -28.59 11.75 28.06
CA SER A 121 -29.14 13.05 27.68
C SER A 121 -30.36 13.33 28.55
N ASN A 122 -30.12 13.80 29.77
CA ASN A 122 -31.03 14.61 30.58
C ASN A 122 -30.31 14.92 31.89
N ILE A 123 -29.72 16.11 31.99
CA ILE A 123 -29.89 17.06 33.10
C ILE A 123 -29.25 18.37 32.64
N GLY A 124 -30.03 19.44 32.79
CA GLY A 124 -29.70 20.80 32.35
C GLY A 124 -28.42 21.33 32.97
N GLY A 125 -27.89 22.35 32.29
CA GLY A 125 -26.58 22.92 32.56
C GLY A 125 -26.41 23.45 33.99
N SER A 126 -25.15 23.39 34.41
CA SER A 126 -24.52 24.40 35.23
C SER A 126 -23.13 24.61 34.67
N GLU A 127 -22.83 25.85 34.33
CA GLU A 127 -21.48 26.35 34.10
C GLU A 127 -20.65 26.20 35.38
N ASP A 128 -19.33 26.26 35.21
CA ASP A 128 -18.27 26.17 36.22
C ASP A 128 -18.04 24.81 36.89
N ASP A 129 -17.18 24.00 36.27
CA ASP A 129 -15.83 23.73 36.80
C ASP A 129 -15.04 22.96 35.74
N HIS A 130 -13.90 23.49 35.29
CA HIS A 130 -12.99 22.76 34.41
C HIS A 130 -11.91 22.09 35.28
N PRO A 131 -12.08 20.83 35.76
CA PRO A 131 -10.94 20.10 36.25
C PRO A 131 -10.08 19.78 35.02
N LYS A 132 -8.84 20.28 35.00
CA LYS A 132 -7.79 19.90 34.06
C LYS A 132 -7.81 18.38 33.89
N ARG A 133 -8.38 17.92 32.77
CA ARG A 133 -8.56 16.51 32.44
C ARG A 133 -7.17 15.90 32.38
N ARG A 134 -6.75 15.18 33.44
CA ARG A 134 -5.50 14.43 33.43
C ARG A 134 -5.62 13.39 32.33
N GLU A 135 -4.90 13.60 31.23
CA GLU A 135 -4.67 12.58 30.21
C GLU A 135 -4.00 11.39 30.92
N ASN A 136 -4.76 10.32 31.09
CA ASN A 136 -4.27 9.11 31.71
C ASN A 136 -3.48 8.34 30.64
N THR A 137 -2.19 8.64 30.53
CA THR A 137 -1.27 7.94 29.63
C THR A 137 -0.53 6.82 30.36
N TYR A 138 -0.49 5.66 29.75
CA TYR A 138 0.08 4.42 30.31
C TYR A 138 1.13 3.85 29.36
N CYS A 139 2.21 3.30 29.90
CA CYS A 139 3.21 2.56 29.12
C CYS A 139 2.88 1.06 29.17
N LEU A 140 2.57 0.47 28.02
CA LEU A 140 2.14 -0.93 27.90
C LEU A 140 2.96 -1.65 26.82
N ASP A 141 3.15 -2.97 26.96
CA ASP A 141 3.76 -3.78 25.90
C ASP A 141 2.77 -3.94 24.75
N ALA A 142 3.09 -3.34 23.61
CA ALA A 142 2.26 -3.41 22.41
C ALA A 142 1.97 -4.86 21.97
N LYS A 143 2.89 -5.82 22.19
CA LYS A 143 2.72 -7.22 21.77
C LYS A 143 1.57 -7.92 22.48
N ASP A 144 1.22 -7.47 23.69
CA ASP A 144 0.12 -8.03 24.45
C ASP A 144 -1.18 -7.28 24.18
N ILE A 145 -1.11 -5.97 23.98
CA ILE A 145 -2.28 -5.14 23.67
C ILE A 145 -2.89 -5.48 22.30
N VAL A 146 -2.07 -5.73 21.27
CA VAL A 146 -2.59 -6.02 19.92
C VAL A 146 -3.40 -7.32 19.81
N LYS A 147 -3.34 -8.19 20.83
CA LYS A 147 -4.12 -9.44 20.92
C LYS A 147 -5.51 -9.22 21.55
N LEU A 148 -5.74 -8.07 22.16
CA LEU A 148 -6.99 -7.76 22.87
C LEU A 148 -8.10 -7.34 21.91
N ASN A 149 -9.32 -7.27 22.44
CA ASN A 149 -10.48 -6.80 21.68
C ASN A 149 -10.27 -5.36 21.21
N LYS A 150 -10.77 -5.06 20.01
CA LYS A 150 -10.61 -3.75 19.37
C LYS A 150 -11.75 -2.80 19.77
N CYS A 151 -11.42 -1.53 19.97
CA CYS A 151 -12.37 -0.45 20.23
C CYS A 151 -11.96 0.82 19.46
N GLY A 152 -12.77 1.87 19.46
CA GLY A 152 -12.57 3.05 18.62
C GLY A 152 -13.39 3.01 17.34
N ASP A 153 -13.43 4.11 16.59
CA ASP A 153 -14.16 4.21 15.32
C ASP A 153 -13.26 3.97 14.09
N GLY A 154 -11.94 3.78 14.33
CA GLY A 154 -10.92 3.57 13.30
C GLY A 154 -10.78 2.14 12.79
N TRP A 155 -11.53 1.19 13.34
CA TRP A 155 -11.57 -0.19 12.84
C TRP A 155 -12.81 -0.41 11.96
N GLU A 156 -12.63 -0.99 10.78
CA GLU A 156 -13.73 -1.25 9.83
C GLU A 156 -14.85 -2.15 10.41
N ILE A 157 -14.51 -3.00 11.38
CA ILE A 157 -15.38 -4.06 11.92
C ILE A 157 -16.45 -3.51 12.89
N ILE A 158 -16.37 -2.25 13.33
CA ILE A 158 -17.28 -1.69 14.34
C ILE A 158 -18.51 -1.04 13.67
N THR A 159 -19.51 -1.88 13.41
CA THR A 159 -20.77 -1.54 12.72
C THR A 159 -21.81 -0.84 13.59
N ASN A 160 -21.69 -0.88 14.92
CA ASN A 160 -22.76 -0.46 15.85
C ASN A 160 -22.71 1.00 16.35
N GLY A 161 -21.89 1.87 15.74
CA GLY A 161 -22.00 3.32 15.93
C GLY A 161 -21.57 3.88 17.31
N SER A 162 -21.23 3.05 18.29
CA SER A 162 -20.54 3.49 19.51
C SER A 162 -19.04 3.25 19.38
N SER A 163 -18.24 4.31 19.50
CA SER A 163 -16.78 4.30 19.41
C SER A 163 -16.08 3.55 20.55
N CYS A 164 -16.81 3.02 21.53
CA CYS A 164 -16.26 2.24 22.63
C CYS A 164 -17.20 1.08 23.01
N ILE A 165 -16.84 -0.14 22.62
CA ILE A 165 -17.52 -1.36 23.05
C ILE A 165 -16.48 -2.20 23.80
N CYS A 166 -16.22 -1.84 25.06
CA CYS A 166 -15.39 -2.63 25.97
C CYS A 166 -16.23 -3.09 27.16
N SER A 167 -15.79 -4.14 27.85
CA SER A 167 -16.47 -4.65 29.05
C SER A 167 -16.37 -3.66 30.22
N LEU A 168 -17.19 -3.82 31.27
CA LEU A 168 -17.22 -2.93 32.44
C LEU A 168 -15.87 -2.84 33.19
N ASP A 169 -15.04 -3.88 33.10
CA ASP A 169 -13.72 -4.01 33.70
C ASP A 169 -12.57 -3.71 32.72
N GLU A 170 -12.88 -3.17 31.54
CA GLU A 170 -11.93 -2.81 30.50
C GLU A 170 -12.05 -1.32 30.15
N SER A 171 -10.92 -0.70 29.84
CA SER A 171 -10.86 0.67 29.31
C SER A 171 -10.38 0.66 27.87
N CYS A 172 -10.97 1.50 27.02
CA CYS A 172 -10.55 1.64 25.64
C CYS A 172 -9.30 2.53 25.56
N LEU A 173 -8.15 1.96 25.16
CA LEU A 173 -6.88 2.66 25.06
C LEU A 173 -6.39 2.72 23.60
N SER A 174 -5.95 3.89 23.14
CA SER A 174 -5.30 4.09 21.83
C SER A 174 -3.82 4.39 21.98
N PRO A 175 -2.96 3.89 21.06
CA PRO A 175 -1.55 4.26 21.05
C PRO A 175 -1.41 5.77 20.80
N LEU A 176 -0.48 6.41 21.50
CA LEU A 176 -0.25 7.84 21.36
C LEU A 176 0.34 8.12 19.98
N GLN A 177 -0.41 8.85 19.15
CA GLN A 177 -0.05 9.06 17.75
C GLN A 177 1.02 10.15 17.63
N MET A 178 2.19 9.79 17.12
CA MET A 178 3.27 10.73 16.83
C MET A 178 3.21 11.19 15.38
N LEU A 179 3.58 12.44 15.12
CA LEU A 179 3.66 13.01 13.77
C LEU A 179 4.52 12.13 12.85
N GLY A 180 3.93 11.70 11.73
CA GLY A 180 4.60 10.87 10.72
C GLY A 180 4.73 9.38 11.06
N LEU A 181 4.25 8.94 12.24
CA LEU A 181 4.16 7.53 12.58
C LEU A 181 2.70 7.08 12.53
N SER A 182 2.47 5.94 11.90
CA SER A 182 1.15 5.33 11.76
C SER A 182 1.13 3.95 12.39
N TRP A 183 -0.02 3.64 12.98
CA TRP A 183 -0.33 2.34 13.55
C TRP A 183 -1.26 1.60 12.60
N VAL A 184 -0.76 0.58 11.90
CA VAL A 184 -1.51 -0.14 10.87
C VAL A 184 -1.46 -1.64 11.09
N GLU A 185 -2.59 -2.31 10.90
CA GLU A 185 -2.68 -3.77 10.96
C GLU A 185 -2.62 -4.34 9.55
N ILE A 186 -1.67 -5.23 9.28
CA ILE A 186 -1.57 -5.95 8.01
C ILE A 186 -2.05 -7.38 8.25
N THR A 187 -3.03 -7.80 7.46
CA THR A 187 -3.46 -9.19 7.41
C THR A 187 -2.93 -9.85 6.15
N PHE A 188 -2.38 -11.04 6.28
CA PHE A 188 -1.78 -11.79 5.18
C PHE A 188 -2.19 -13.27 5.24
N SER A 189 -2.00 -13.98 4.14
CA SER A 189 -2.20 -15.43 4.09
C SER A 189 -1.02 -16.16 3.45
N ARG A 190 -0.72 -17.35 3.96
CA ARG A 190 0.35 -18.24 3.50
C ARG A 190 -0.20 -19.38 2.64
N SER A 191 -1.08 -19.05 1.70
CA SER A 191 -1.80 -20.03 0.87
C SER A 191 -0.88 -20.93 0.04
N LEU A 192 0.32 -20.44 -0.31
CA LEU A 192 1.34 -21.15 -1.08
C LEU A 192 2.34 -21.94 -0.21
N SER A 193 2.19 -21.93 1.13
CA SER A 193 2.99 -22.78 2.01
C SER A 193 2.63 -24.26 1.83
N ALA A 194 3.62 -25.15 1.85
CA ALA A 194 3.40 -26.59 1.70
C ALA A 194 2.38 -27.14 2.72
N GLU A 195 2.37 -26.59 3.93
CA GLU A 195 1.43 -26.94 5.00
C GLU A 195 0.00 -26.57 4.64
N CYS A 196 -0.22 -25.35 4.10
CA CYS A 196 -1.54 -24.86 3.71
C CYS A 196 -2.04 -25.50 2.41
N LEU A 197 -1.15 -25.86 1.48
CA LEU A 197 -1.48 -26.55 0.24
C LEU A 197 -1.93 -28.00 0.46
N GLN A 198 -1.29 -28.72 1.39
CA GLN A 198 -1.70 -30.10 1.73
C GLN A 198 -3.07 -30.12 2.40
N LEU A 199 -3.41 -29.07 3.14
CA LEU A 199 -4.63 -28.96 3.91
C LEU A 199 -5.86 -28.68 3.04
N GLY A 200 -5.71 -27.87 1.98
CA GLY A 200 -6.76 -27.63 0.97
C GLY A 200 -7.10 -28.85 0.10
N ARG A 201 -6.35 -29.94 0.20
CA ARG A 201 -6.53 -31.18 -0.58
C ARG A 201 -7.34 -32.27 0.15
N ASN A 202 -7.66 -32.08 1.44
CA ASN A 202 -8.45 -33.03 2.24
C ASN A 202 -9.89 -32.51 2.40
N PRO A 203 -10.88 -33.00 1.63
CA PRO A 203 -12.26 -32.50 1.68
C PRO A 203 -13.06 -32.98 2.89
N PHE A 204 -12.45 -33.77 3.78
CA PHE A 204 -13.10 -34.43 4.92
C PHE A 204 -12.51 -33.95 6.25
N SER A 205 -12.64 -32.65 6.55
CA SER A 205 -12.33 -32.13 7.89
C SER A 205 -13.57 -31.45 8.48
N ASP A 206 -14.00 -31.96 9.63
CA ASP A 206 -15.15 -31.44 10.40
C ASP A 206 -15.08 -29.93 10.61
N SER A 207 -16.24 -29.27 10.61
CA SER A 207 -16.42 -27.80 10.68
C SER A 207 -15.79 -27.09 11.89
N LYS A 208 -15.42 -27.82 12.95
CA LYS A 208 -14.67 -27.24 14.08
C LYS A 208 -13.16 -27.19 13.83
N THR A 209 -12.67 -28.01 12.91
CA THR A 209 -11.26 -28.05 12.51
C THR A 209 -10.97 -26.99 11.45
N SER A 210 -11.94 -26.64 10.58
CA SER A 210 -11.79 -25.60 9.55
C SER A 210 -11.46 -24.23 10.14
N ASP A 211 -12.11 -23.82 11.24
CA ASP A 211 -11.85 -22.52 11.89
C ASP A 211 -10.47 -22.47 12.55
N PHE A 212 -10.00 -23.60 13.09
CA PHE A 212 -8.65 -23.77 13.65
C PHE A 212 -7.56 -23.91 12.56
N ILE A 213 -7.97 -24.24 11.33
CA ILE A 213 -7.12 -24.42 10.15
C ILE A 213 -6.96 -23.09 9.40
N GLU A 214 -8.04 -22.30 9.27
CA GLU A 214 -8.03 -20.96 8.70
C GLU A 214 -7.10 -20.03 9.51
N SER A 215 -7.03 -20.22 10.83
CA SER A 215 -6.16 -19.44 11.73
C SER A 215 -4.67 -19.74 11.62
N LYS A 216 -4.25 -20.88 11.03
CA LYS A 216 -2.81 -21.18 10.81
C LYS A 216 -2.27 -20.62 9.50
N CYS A 217 -3.12 -20.56 8.48
CA CYS A 217 -2.75 -20.10 7.14
C CYS A 217 -2.98 -18.60 6.96
N ARG A 218 -3.65 -17.95 7.91
CA ARG A 218 -3.87 -16.51 7.95
C ARG A 218 -3.17 -15.93 9.18
N GLY A 219 -2.51 -14.79 9.00
CA GLY A 219 -1.88 -14.07 10.09
C GLY A 219 -2.21 -12.59 10.01
N SER A 220 -2.16 -11.91 11.14
CA SER A 220 -2.12 -10.45 11.19
C SER A 220 -1.00 -10.00 12.11
N PHE A 221 -0.45 -8.83 11.80
CA PHE A 221 0.50 -8.16 12.69
C PHE A 221 0.31 -6.65 12.55
N VAL A 222 0.71 -5.94 13.59
CA VAL A 222 0.68 -4.49 13.62
C VAL A 222 2.06 -3.95 13.25
N PHE A 223 2.08 -3.01 12.34
CA PHE A 223 3.24 -2.21 12.00
C PHE A 223 3.09 -0.81 12.60
N VAL A 224 4.20 -0.31 13.17
CA VAL A 224 4.30 1.03 13.75
C VAL A 224 5.48 1.73 13.09
N GLY A 225 5.22 2.81 12.37
CA GLY A 225 6.27 3.52 11.65
C GLY A 225 5.76 4.41 10.51
N ASP A 226 6.70 4.84 9.66
CA ASP A 226 6.40 5.48 8.37
C ASP A 226 5.81 4.42 7.42
N VAL A 227 4.52 4.59 7.11
CA VAL A 227 3.76 3.68 6.24
C VAL A 227 4.16 3.75 4.77
N ILE A 228 4.71 4.87 4.30
CA ILE A 228 5.23 4.98 2.92
C ILE A 228 6.50 4.16 2.77
N SER A 229 7.43 4.32 3.72
CA SER A 229 8.65 3.52 3.77
C SER A 229 8.35 2.03 3.93
N MET A 230 7.37 1.69 4.78
CA MET A 230 6.84 0.33 4.91
C MET A 230 6.34 -0.19 3.55
N ALA A 231 5.47 0.55 2.87
CA ALA A 231 4.83 0.13 1.62
C ALA A 231 5.86 -0.17 0.52
N ARG A 232 6.89 0.68 0.42
CA ARG A 232 7.99 0.55 -0.56
C ARG A 232 8.97 -0.57 -0.23
N SER A 233 9.00 -1.02 1.02
CA SER A 233 9.90 -2.11 1.45
C SER A 233 9.42 -3.50 1.02
N VAL A 234 8.22 -3.61 0.44
CA VAL A 234 7.63 -4.85 -0.07
C VAL A 234 7.44 -4.76 -1.57
N ARG A 235 7.98 -5.73 -2.31
CA ARG A 235 7.70 -5.88 -3.74
C ARG A 235 6.48 -6.78 -3.90
N LEU A 236 5.43 -6.25 -4.52
CA LEU A 236 4.16 -6.95 -4.72
C LEU A 236 3.92 -7.22 -6.21
N THR A 237 3.17 -8.29 -6.51
CA THR A 237 2.66 -8.58 -7.86
C THR A 237 1.17 -8.91 -7.82
N ALA A 238 0.46 -8.60 -8.90
CA ALA A 238 -0.94 -8.98 -9.09
C ALA A 238 -1.12 -10.44 -9.53
N TYR A 239 -0.02 -11.14 -9.85
CA TYR A 239 -0.03 -12.50 -10.37
C TYR A 239 0.28 -13.53 -9.29
N GLN A 240 -0.63 -14.48 -9.09
CA GLN A 240 -0.44 -15.59 -8.17
C GLN A 240 -0.29 -16.89 -8.97
N PRO A 241 0.77 -17.67 -8.78
CA PRO A 241 0.93 -18.93 -9.49
C PRO A 241 -0.11 -19.95 -8.99
N ARG A 242 -0.78 -20.63 -9.92
CA ARG A 242 -1.74 -21.71 -9.59
C ARG A 242 -1.07 -22.95 -9.00
N TRP A 243 0.23 -23.11 -9.25
CA TRP A 243 1.03 -24.23 -8.77
C TRP A 243 2.22 -23.73 -7.97
N ALA A 244 2.59 -24.50 -6.94
CA ALA A 244 3.66 -24.16 -6.00
C ALA A 244 5.09 -24.28 -6.57
N PHE A 245 5.28 -24.16 -7.88
CA PHE A 245 6.62 -24.18 -8.47
C PHE A 245 7.28 -22.81 -8.26
N HIS A 246 8.39 -22.79 -7.51
CA HIS A 246 9.13 -21.57 -7.19
C HIS A 246 9.63 -20.81 -8.42
N ILE A 247 9.89 -21.51 -9.53
CA ILE A 247 10.50 -20.98 -10.75
C ILE A 247 9.57 -19.99 -11.49
N GLY A 248 8.27 -19.95 -11.18
CA GLY A 248 7.29 -19.11 -11.89
C GLY A 248 6.94 -17.77 -11.25
N ARG A 249 7.35 -17.47 -10.01
CA ARG A 249 6.77 -16.32 -9.26
C ARG A 249 7.04 -14.97 -9.93
N ASP A 250 8.27 -14.75 -10.40
CA ASP A 250 8.67 -13.50 -11.03
C ASP A 250 8.42 -13.47 -12.56
N LEU A 251 8.03 -14.61 -13.17
CA LEU A 251 7.91 -14.73 -14.62
C LEU A 251 6.98 -13.67 -15.23
N PRO A 252 5.77 -13.39 -14.69
CA PRO A 252 4.91 -12.35 -15.23
C PRO A 252 5.55 -10.96 -15.21
N ASP A 253 6.21 -10.59 -14.10
CA ASP A 253 6.85 -9.28 -13.94
C ASP A 253 8.04 -9.11 -14.89
N VAL A 254 8.87 -10.16 -15.02
CA VAL A 254 9.99 -10.18 -15.97
C VAL A 254 9.49 -10.09 -17.41
N LEU A 255 8.45 -10.85 -17.76
CA LEU A 255 7.86 -10.82 -19.10
C LEU A 255 7.29 -9.44 -19.43
N GLU A 256 6.56 -8.82 -18.49
CA GLU A 256 6.02 -7.48 -18.64
C GLU A 256 7.13 -6.47 -18.91
N ARG A 257 8.20 -6.48 -18.10
CA ARG A 257 9.36 -5.59 -18.31
C ARG A 257 10.01 -5.82 -19.66
N VAL A 258 10.24 -7.06 -20.07
CA VAL A 258 10.85 -7.39 -21.36
C VAL A 258 9.98 -6.91 -22.52
N LEU A 259 8.67 -7.11 -22.45
CA LEU A 259 7.73 -6.65 -23.48
C LEU A 259 7.66 -5.13 -23.54
N MET A 260 7.60 -4.45 -22.38
CA MET A 260 7.63 -2.97 -22.32
C MET A 260 8.94 -2.42 -22.89
N CYS A 261 10.09 -2.97 -22.49
CA CYS A 261 11.38 -2.57 -23.04
C CYS A 261 11.45 -2.80 -24.55
N THR A 262 11.00 -3.96 -25.04
CA THR A 262 10.97 -4.28 -26.47
C THR A 262 10.07 -3.30 -27.23
N PHE A 263 8.89 -3.00 -26.68
CA PHE A 263 7.97 -2.03 -27.26
C PHE A 263 8.60 -0.63 -27.32
N HIS A 264 9.20 -0.14 -26.24
CA HIS A 264 9.84 1.17 -26.19
C HIS A 264 11.00 1.26 -27.18
N VAL A 265 11.91 0.28 -27.19
CA VAL A 265 13.04 0.25 -28.13
C VAL A 265 12.54 0.19 -29.58
N SER A 266 11.54 -0.65 -29.87
CA SER A 266 10.97 -0.76 -31.21
C SER A 266 10.27 0.52 -31.64
N LEU A 267 9.52 1.16 -30.74
CA LEU A 267 8.86 2.43 -31.00
C LEU A 267 9.87 3.54 -31.26
N THR A 268 10.91 3.66 -30.43
CA THR A 268 11.98 4.64 -30.64
C THR A 268 12.71 4.41 -31.95
N LEU A 269 13.02 3.15 -32.29
CA LEU A 269 13.67 2.82 -33.56
C LEU A 269 12.78 3.10 -34.76
N ALA A 270 11.49 2.81 -34.68
CA ALA A 270 10.51 3.14 -35.72
C ALA A 270 10.36 4.66 -35.90
N LEU A 271 10.35 5.43 -34.81
CA LEU A 271 10.33 6.88 -34.86
C LEU A 271 11.62 7.43 -35.48
N LEU A 272 12.78 6.87 -35.13
CA LEU A 272 14.06 7.26 -35.71
C LEU A 272 14.10 6.98 -37.22
N ASN A 273 13.73 5.77 -37.63
CA ASN A 273 13.72 5.37 -39.04
C ASN A 273 12.72 6.16 -39.87
N SER A 274 11.62 6.65 -39.28
CA SER A 274 10.62 7.46 -39.99
C SER A 274 10.98 8.94 -40.13
N LEU A 275 12.08 9.41 -39.54
CA LEU A 275 12.54 10.79 -39.72
C LEU A 275 12.92 11.07 -41.18
N PRO A 276 12.55 12.24 -41.75
CA PRO A 276 12.90 12.62 -43.11
C PRO A 276 14.37 13.05 -43.19
N VAL A 277 15.28 12.08 -43.07
CA VAL A 277 16.74 12.20 -43.03
C VAL A 277 17.32 11.29 -44.11
N TYR A 278 18.46 11.65 -44.68
CA TYR A 278 19.14 10.79 -45.65
C TYR A 278 19.52 9.44 -45.03
N PHE A 279 19.44 8.38 -45.84
CA PHE A 279 19.82 7.01 -45.47
C PHE A 279 18.91 6.32 -44.43
N LEU A 280 17.73 6.89 -44.12
CA LEU A 280 16.69 6.27 -43.30
C LEU A 280 15.40 6.04 -44.10
N ASP A 281 14.54 5.16 -43.59
CA ASP A 281 13.25 4.79 -44.23
C ASP A 281 12.30 5.99 -44.41
N GLY A 282 12.51 7.08 -43.67
CA GLY A 282 11.74 8.32 -43.78
C GLY A 282 11.95 9.06 -45.10
N GLU A 283 13.02 8.79 -45.85
CA GLU A 283 13.19 9.29 -47.22
C GLU A 283 12.10 8.74 -48.14
N SER A 284 11.94 7.42 -48.16
CA SER A 284 10.91 6.75 -48.96
C SER A 284 9.50 7.09 -48.45
N LEU A 285 9.32 7.20 -47.12
CA LEU A 285 8.05 7.63 -46.54
C LEU A 285 7.64 9.04 -47.01
N LEU A 286 8.59 9.98 -47.01
CA LEU A 286 8.37 11.34 -47.46
C LEU A 286 8.11 11.41 -48.97
N GLU A 287 8.83 10.63 -49.77
CA GLU A 287 8.62 10.55 -51.22
C GLU A 287 7.20 10.07 -51.57
N VAL A 288 6.74 8.98 -50.93
CA VAL A 288 5.38 8.45 -51.13
C VAL A 288 4.33 9.45 -50.65
N THR A 289 4.56 10.10 -49.51
CA THR A 289 3.65 11.12 -48.97
C THR A 289 3.52 12.31 -49.91
N LEU A 290 4.63 12.80 -50.46
CA LEU A 290 4.65 13.87 -51.46
C LEU A 290 3.96 13.46 -52.78
N CYS A 291 4.00 12.19 -53.14
CA CYS A 291 3.28 11.67 -54.30
C CYS A 291 1.76 11.80 -54.16
N HIS A 292 1.24 11.68 -52.93
CA HIS A 292 -0.19 11.82 -52.65
C HIS A 292 -0.70 13.27 -52.80
N PHE A 293 0.18 14.27 -52.71
CA PHE A 293 -0.18 15.68 -52.93
C PHE A 293 -0.24 16.02 -54.42
N THR A 294 -1.40 15.82 -55.05
CA THR A 294 -1.66 16.06 -56.48
C THR A 294 -1.42 17.49 -56.96
N SER A 295 -1.38 18.47 -56.04
CA SER A 295 -1.14 19.89 -56.33
C SER A 295 0.33 20.22 -56.70
N LEU A 296 1.29 19.39 -56.27
CA LEU A 296 2.71 19.62 -56.52
C LEU A 296 3.15 19.00 -57.85
N SER A 297 3.74 19.82 -58.74
CA SER A 297 4.38 19.32 -59.96
C SER A 297 5.64 18.50 -59.63
N SER A 298 6.01 17.55 -60.49
CA SER A 298 7.17 16.64 -60.29
C SER A 298 8.45 17.38 -59.89
N ARG A 299 8.82 18.47 -60.58
CA ARG A 299 9.99 19.30 -60.21
C ARG A 299 9.89 19.96 -58.84
N LYS A 300 8.68 20.35 -58.40
CA LYS A 300 8.48 20.97 -57.08
C LYS A 300 8.57 19.91 -55.99
N ARG A 301 8.05 18.70 -56.21
CA ARG A 301 8.17 17.56 -55.27
C ARG A 301 9.63 17.21 -55.01
N GLU A 302 10.46 17.12 -56.05
CA GLU A 302 11.89 16.82 -55.91
C GLU A 302 12.64 17.88 -55.09
N LYS A 303 12.31 19.16 -55.31
CA LYS A 303 12.89 20.26 -54.50
C LYS A 303 12.46 20.20 -53.05
N VAL A 304 11.17 19.95 -52.78
CA VAL A 304 10.65 19.81 -51.42
C VAL A 304 11.29 18.62 -50.70
N LEU A 305 11.38 17.47 -51.36
CA LEU A 305 12.04 16.27 -50.84
C LEU A 305 13.49 16.59 -50.42
N LYS A 306 14.29 17.18 -51.32
CA LYS A 306 15.69 17.55 -51.03
C LYS A 306 15.83 18.54 -49.87
N VAL A 307 14.96 19.56 -49.80
CA VAL A 307 14.99 20.56 -48.72
C VAL A 307 14.62 19.92 -47.38
N CYS A 308 13.57 19.08 -47.35
CA CYS A 308 13.15 18.37 -46.15
C CYS A 308 14.21 17.40 -45.66
N LEU A 309 14.82 16.61 -46.56
CA LEU A 309 15.90 15.68 -46.20
C LEU A 309 17.14 16.40 -45.67
N LEU A 310 17.58 17.47 -46.34
CA LEU A 310 18.72 18.27 -45.89
C LEU A 310 18.44 18.90 -44.52
N GLY A 311 17.27 19.55 -44.37
CA GLY A 311 16.86 20.18 -43.12
C GLY A 311 16.72 19.17 -41.98
N GLY A 312 16.05 18.05 -42.23
CA GLY A 312 15.88 16.97 -41.27
C GLY A 312 17.22 16.39 -40.83
N THR A 313 18.14 16.13 -41.77
CA THR A 313 19.48 15.62 -41.46
C THR A 313 20.26 16.59 -40.59
N LEU A 314 20.23 17.88 -40.91
CA LEU A 314 20.97 18.91 -40.20
C LEU A 314 20.41 19.12 -38.78
N ILE A 315 19.08 19.11 -38.62
CA ILE A 315 18.41 19.16 -37.32
C ILE A 315 18.76 17.92 -36.50
N SER A 316 18.69 16.72 -37.07
CA SER A 316 19.03 15.48 -36.36
C SER A 316 20.47 15.49 -35.87
N ILE A 317 21.43 15.90 -36.71
CA ILE A 317 22.84 16.05 -36.29
C ILE A 317 22.96 17.01 -35.11
N LEU A 318 22.33 18.19 -35.17
CA LEU A 318 22.36 19.16 -34.07
C LEU A 318 21.75 18.60 -32.78
N VAL A 319 20.65 17.86 -32.88
CA VAL A 319 20.00 17.21 -31.73
C VAL A 319 20.90 16.13 -31.14
N PHE A 320 21.48 15.25 -31.95
CA PHE A 320 22.39 14.20 -31.49
C PHE A 320 23.65 14.77 -30.85
N VAL A 321 24.23 15.81 -31.44
CA VAL A 321 25.38 16.53 -30.87
C VAL A 321 25.02 17.14 -29.51
N ARG A 322 23.86 17.80 -29.41
CA ARG A 322 23.38 18.38 -28.15
C ARG A 322 23.17 17.30 -27.08
N ILE A 323 22.56 16.18 -27.44
CA ILE A 323 22.35 15.05 -26.51
C ILE A 323 23.71 14.55 -26.02
N PHE A 324 24.65 14.29 -26.93
CA PHE A 324 25.99 13.83 -26.57
C PHE A 324 26.69 14.76 -25.59
N PHE A 325 26.66 16.07 -25.82
CA PHE A 325 27.27 17.06 -24.94
C PHE A 325 26.49 17.32 -23.64
N SER A 326 25.21 16.98 -23.55
CA SER A 326 24.45 17.04 -22.30
C SER A 326 24.68 15.82 -21.40
N PHE A 327 25.21 14.72 -21.94
CA PHE A 327 25.51 13.49 -21.20
C PHE A 327 26.97 13.41 -20.72
N VAL A 328 27.85 14.28 -21.22
CA VAL A 328 29.25 14.46 -20.78
C VAL A 328 29.33 15.61 -19.78
#